data_AF-A0A1P8FFA7-F1
#
_entry.id   AF-A0A1P8FFA7-F1
#
_cell.length_a   1.000
_cell.length_b   1.000
_cell.length_c   1.000
_cell.angle_alpha   90.00
_cell.angle_beta   90.00
_cell.angle_gamma   90.00
#
_symmetry.space_group_name_H-M   'P 1'
#
loop_
_entity.id
_entity.type
_entity.pdbx_description
1 polymer ?
#
loop_
_entity_poly.entity_id
_entity_poly.type
_entity_poly.pdbx_seq_one_letter_code
_entity_poly.pdbx_strand_id
1 'polypeptide(L)'
;MNTLRFVAFAATVLAAPSALAEMTGKQAAGVFDRIRTTPAEQKLYCEAIGIARDTKPRDAEATKKVNKRMDEIPRLLPGYIDAFTYQSSKARDESYWKTPEGAALQKAQLDLIAVCK
;
A
#
# COMPACT_ATOMS: atom_id res chain seq x y z
N MET A 1 -49.48 -33.52 -30.86
CA MET A 1 -48.10 -33.14 -31.24
C MET A 1 -47.66 -32.06 -30.27
N ASN A 2 -46.70 -32.39 -29.39
CA ASN A 2 -46.26 -31.54 -28.28
C ASN A 2 -45.12 -30.62 -28.75
N THR A 3 -45.35 -29.31 -28.77
CA THR A 3 -44.37 -28.32 -29.21
C THR A 3 -43.41 -27.98 -28.06
N LEU A 4 -42.21 -28.55 -28.10
CA LEU A 4 -41.12 -28.25 -27.18
C LEU A 4 -40.57 -26.85 -27.44
N ARG A 5 -40.73 -25.98 -26.44
CA ARG A 5 -40.07 -24.68 -26.32
C ARG A 5 -38.58 -24.90 -26.02
N PHE A 6 -37.70 -24.55 -26.96
CA PHE A 6 -36.28 -24.37 -26.64
C PHE A 6 -36.02 -22.90 -26.34
N VAL A 7 -35.77 -22.64 -25.06
CA VAL A 7 -35.33 -21.35 -24.52
C VAL A 7 -33.93 -21.07 -25.05
N ALA A 8 -33.80 -19.96 -25.79
CA ALA A 8 -32.49 -19.42 -26.15
C ALA A 8 -31.77 -18.99 -24.87
N PHE A 9 -30.75 -19.74 -24.47
CA PHE A 9 -29.78 -19.29 -23.48
C PHE A 9 -28.93 -18.19 -24.11
N ALA A 10 -29.34 -16.94 -23.92
CA ALA A 10 -28.46 -15.80 -24.09
C ALA A 10 -27.36 -15.90 -23.03
N ALA A 11 -26.22 -16.50 -23.40
CA ALA A 11 -25.00 -16.40 -22.62
C ALA A 11 -24.44 -14.99 -22.77
N THR A 12 -25.03 -14.03 -22.05
CA THR A 12 -24.31 -12.81 -21.68
C THR A 12 -23.19 -13.25 -20.75
N VAL A 13 -22.02 -13.51 -21.32
CA VAL A 13 -20.76 -13.47 -20.58
C VAL A 13 -20.62 -12.04 -20.09
N LEU A 14 -21.08 -11.78 -18.86
CA LEU A 14 -20.66 -10.59 -18.13
C LEU A 14 -19.14 -10.61 -18.13
N ALA A 15 -18.53 -9.67 -18.86
CA ALA A 15 -17.17 -9.29 -18.62
C ALA A 15 -17.09 -8.94 -17.13
N ALA A 16 -16.42 -9.78 -16.34
CA ALA A 16 -15.94 -9.37 -15.04
C ALA A 16 -14.69 -8.52 -15.33
N PRO A 17 -14.73 -7.18 -15.19
CA PRO A 17 -13.48 -6.47 -15.03
C PRO A 17 -12.96 -6.87 -13.64
N SER A 18 -12.12 -7.89 -13.60
CA SER A 18 -11.12 -8.03 -12.54
C SER A 18 -10.05 -6.93 -12.74
N ALA A 19 -10.49 -5.67 -12.81
CA ALA A 19 -9.62 -4.54 -12.59
C ALA A 19 -9.47 -4.46 -11.08
N LEU A 20 -8.43 -5.11 -10.54
CA LEU A 20 -7.77 -4.59 -9.34
C LEU A 20 -7.63 -3.09 -9.60
N ALA A 21 -8.42 -2.26 -8.93
CA ALA A 21 -8.35 -0.82 -9.14
C ALA A 21 -6.90 -0.40 -8.90
N GLU A 22 -6.19 0.01 -9.96
CA GLU A 22 -4.82 0.48 -9.82
C GLU A 22 -4.84 1.64 -8.82
N MET A 23 -4.02 1.53 -7.79
CA MET A 23 -3.88 2.58 -6.80
C MET A 23 -3.45 3.88 -7.50
N THR A 24 -4.11 4.99 -7.14
CA THR A 24 -3.76 6.34 -7.61
C THR A 24 -2.86 7.05 -6.60
N GLY A 25 -2.21 8.14 -7.01
CA GLY A 25 -1.38 8.95 -6.12
C GLY A 25 -2.19 9.61 -5.00
N LYS A 26 -3.42 10.04 -5.29
CA LYS A 26 -4.36 10.51 -4.26
C LYS A 26 -4.70 9.43 -3.23
N GLN A 27 -4.97 8.20 -3.67
CA GLN A 27 -5.25 7.09 -2.76
C GLN A 27 -4.02 6.74 -1.91
N ALA A 28 -2.84 6.67 -2.52
CA ALA A 28 -1.58 6.43 -1.82
C ALA A 28 -1.27 7.53 -0.77
N ALA A 29 -1.47 8.80 -1.13
CA ALA A 29 -1.31 9.92 -0.20
C ALA A 29 -2.28 9.81 0.98
N GLY A 30 -3.54 9.46 0.72
CA GLY A 30 -4.56 9.24 1.75
C GLY A 30 -4.20 8.11 2.72
N VAL A 31 -3.54 7.04 2.25
CA VAL A 31 -3.02 5.98 3.12
C VAL A 31 -1.95 6.52 4.06
N PHE A 32 -0.96 7.27 3.55
CA PHE A 32 0.10 7.84 4.39
C PHE A 32 -0.46 8.83 5.42
N ASP A 33 -1.41 9.67 5.02
CA ASP A 33 -2.08 10.59 5.95
C ASP A 33 -2.90 9.86 7.01
N ARG A 34 -3.60 8.78 6.66
CA ARG A 34 -4.34 7.97 7.63
C ARG A 34 -3.40 7.35 8.66
N ILE A 35 -2.30 6.74 8.21
CA ILE A 35 -1.29 6.15 9.11
C ILE A 35 -0.74 7.23 10.04
N ARG A 36 -0.43 8.42 9.50
CA ARG A 36 0.10 9.56 10.27
C ARG A 36 -0.88 10.05 11.34
N THR A 37 -2.18 10.02 11.06
CA THR A 37 -3.23 10.60 11.92
C THR A 37 -3.92 9.60 12.83
N THR A 38 -3.64 8.30 12.67
CA THR A 38 -4.22 7.23 13.50
C THR A 38 -3.17 6.74 14.50
N PRO A 39 -3.28 7.00 15.81
CA PRO A 39 -2.22 6.72 16.78
C PRO A 39 -1.72 5.27 16.79
N ALA A 40 -2.62 4.31 16.58
CA ALA A 40 -2.26 2.88 16.52
C ALA A 40 -1.45 2.54 15.25
N GLU A 41 -1.87 3.05 14.09
CA GLU A 41 -1.15 2.84 12.82
C GLU A 41 0.17 3.61 12.81
N GLN A 42 0.18 4.84 13.34
CA GLN A 42 1.39 5.66 13.49
C GLN A 42 2.42 4.92 14.34
N LYS A 43 2.02 4.38 15.49
CA LYS A 43 2.92 3.62 16.38
C LYS A 43 3.53 2.42 15.65
N LEU A 44 2.72 1.65 14.93
CA LEU A 44 3.19 0.52 14.13
C LEU A 44 4.20 0.98 13.08
N TYR A 45 3.88 2.02 12.31
CA TYR A 45 4.80 2.55 11.30
C TYR A 45 6.13 3.03 11.91
N CYS A 46 6.10 3.76 13.02
CA CYS A 46 7.31 4.21 13.70
C CYS A 46 8.12 3.05 14.29
N GLU A 47 7.46 1.98 14.78
CA GLU A 47 8.13 0.76 15.23
C GLU A 47 8.90 0.10 14.06
N ALA A 48 8.30 -0.01 12.87
CA ALA A 48 8.99 -0.53 11.69
C ALA A 48 10.20 0.34 11.29
N ILE A 49 10.07 1.67 11.29
CA ILE A 49 11.19 2.57 11.00
C ILE A 49 12.31 2.40 12.04
N GLY A 50 11.96 2.36 13.33
CA GLY A 50 12.93 2.19 14.42
C GLY A 50 13.72 0.89 14.27
N ILE A 51 13.02 -0.22 14.02
CA ILE A 51 13.64 -1.52 13.78
C ILE A 51 14.59 -1.45 12.58
N ALA A 52 14.17 -0.88 11.44
CA ALA A 52 15.01 -0.75 10.26
C ALA A 52 16.30 0.06 10.53
N ARG A 53 16.26 1.09 11.38
CA ARG A 53 17.42 1.91 11.76
C ARG A 53 18.37 1.20 12.72
N ASP A 54 17.83 0.45 13.66
CA ASP A 54 18.59 -0.15 14.77
C ASP A 54 19.13 -1.56 14.48
N THR A 55 18.73 -2.17 13.35
CA THR A 55 19.16 -3.53 13.00
C THR A 55 20.67 -3.58 12.73
N LYS A 56 21.44 -4.05 13.72
CA LYS A 56 22.86 -4.41 13.57
C LYS A 56 23.01 -5.92 13.33
N PRO A 57 23.73 -6.36 12.29
CA PRO A 57 23.88 -7.77 11.97
C PRO A 57 24.97 -8.41 12.85
N ARG A 58 24.63 -8.87 14.06
CA ARG A 58 25.60 -9.61 14.90
C ARG A 58 25.06 -10.84 15.63
N ASP A 59 23.75 -11.07 15.67
CA ASP A 59 23.14 -12.27 16.28
C ASP A 59 22.04 -12.80 15.35
N ALA A 60 22.19 -14.05 14.90
CA ALA A 60 21.30 -14.68 13.94
C ALA A 60 19.87 -14.89 14.47
N GLU A 61 19.69 -15.21 15.75
CA GLU A 61 18.35 -15.41 16.34
C GLU A 61 17.67 -14.06 16.59
N ALA A 62 18.42 -13.05 17.05
CA ALA A 62 17.92 -11.69 17.16
C ALA A 62 17.52 -11.11 15.79
N THR A 63 18.33 -11.35 14.76
CA THR A 63 18.04 -10.93 13.37
C THR A 63 16.78 -11.61 12.84
N LYS A 64 16.55 -12.92 13.09
CA LYS A 64 15.30 -13.58 12.69
C LYS A 64 14.07 -12.92 13.29
N LYS A 65 14.10 -12.62 14.59
CA LYS A 65 12.99 -11.96 15.30
C LYS A 65 12.73 -10.56 14.74
N VAL A 66 13.79 -9.80 14.49
CA VAL A 66 13.74 -8.47 13.87
C VAL A 66 13.14 -8.53 12.46
N ASN A 67 13.62 -9.43 11.61
CA ASN A 67 13.12 -9.60 10.25
C ASN A 67 11.64 -9.99 10.24
N LYS A 68 11.23 -10.92 11.11
CA LYS A 68 9.82 -11.29 11.26
C LYS A 68 8.97 -10.07 11.61
N ARG A 69 9.45 -9.21 12.52
CA ARG A 69 8.70 -8.03 12.95
C ARG A 69 8.61 -6.97 11.84
N MET A 70 9.69 -6.77 11.09
CA MET A 70 9.73 -5.93 9.89
C MET A 70 8.79 -6.41 8.78
N ASP A 71 8.54 -7.72 8.70
CA ASP A 71 7.61 -8.32 7.75
C ASP A 71 6.14 -8.24 8.20
N GLU A 72 5.88 -8.28 9.50
CA GLU A 72 4.53 -8.27 10.06
C GLU A 72 3.94 -6.86 10.12
N ILE A 73 4.70 -5.89 10.65
CA ILE A 73 4.19 -4.55 10.93
C ILE A 73 3.61 -3.88 9.67
N PRO A 74 4.30 -3.85 8.52
CA PRO A 74 3.75 -3.29 7.28
C PRO A 74 2.46 -3.98 6.81
N ARG A 75 2.28 -5.28 7.08
CA ARG A 75 1.07 -6.03 6.73
C ARG A 75 -0.11 -5.70 7.66
N LEU A 76 0.18 -5.19 8.86
CA LEU A 76 -0.82 -4.67 9.80
C LEU A 76 -1.25 -3.23 9.49
N LEU A 77 -0.68 -2.61 8.45
CA LEU A 77 -1.05 -1.28 7.98
C LEU A 77 -1.83 -1.40 6.65
N PRO A 78 -3.17 -1.36 6.68
CA PRO A 78 -3.98 -1.61 5.48
C PRO A 78 -3.64 -0.69 4.31
N GLY A 79 -3.32 -1.27 3.14
CA GLY A 79 -2.97 -0.51 1.94
C GLY A 79 -1.60 0.21 1.99
N TYR A 80 -0.82 0.08 3.08
CA TYR A 80 0.51 0.69 3.17
C TYR A 80 1.46 0.13 2.10
N ILE A 81 1.48 -1.20 1.92
CA ILE A 81 2.33 -1.86 0.92
C ILE A 81 1.94 -1.40 -0.50
N ASP A 82 0.65 -1.26 -0.78
CA ASP A 82 0.18 -0.80 -2.09
C ASP A 82 0.57 0.67 -2.33
N ALA A 83 0.39 1.53 -1.32
CA ALA A 83 0.76 2.94 -1.39
C ALA A 83 2.27 3.13 -1.55
N PHE A 84 3.08 2.34 -0.83
CA PHE A 84 4.53 2.33 -0.94
C PHE A 84 4.99 1.82 -2.31
N THR A 85 4.37 0.75 -2.82
CA THR A 85 4.62 0.21 -4.16
C THR A 85 4.30 1.25 -5.23
N TYR A 86 3.15 1.92 -5.12
CA TYR A 86 2.76 2.98 -6.04
C TYR A 86 3.77 4.14 -6.02
N GLN A 87 4.11 4.65 -4.83
CA GLN A 87 5.10 5.72 -4.66
C GLN A 87 6.45 5.33 -5.26
N SER A 88 6.90 4.10 -5.03
CA SER A 88 8.14 3.54 -5.59
C SER A 88 8.09 3.41 -7.12
N SER A 89 6.93 3.04 -7.69
CA SER A 89 6.76 2.93 -9.15
C SER A 89 6.95 4.29 -9.86
N LYS A 90 6.70 5.40 -9.15
CA LYS A 90 6.88 6.77 -9.65
C LYS A 90 8.26 7.35 -9.36
N ALA A 91 9.14 6.65 -8.64
CA ALA A 91 10.43 7.18 -8.22
C ALA A 91 11.34 7.63 -9.38
N ARG A 92 11.18 7.03 -10.57
CA ARG A 92 11.96 7.38 -11.77
C ARG A 92 11.29 8.41 -12.68
N ASP A 93 10.05 8.79 -12.40
CA ASP A 93 9.30 9.76 -13.19
C ASP A 93 9.39 11.15 -12.55
N GLU A 94 10.42 11.91 -12.90
CA GLU A 94 10.60 13.28 -12.41
C GLU A 94 9.44 14.21 -12.80
N SER A 95 8.76 13.94 -13.92
CA SER A 95 7.65 14.77 -14.39
C SER A 95 6.42 14.59 -13.50
N TYR A 96 6.18 13.37 -13.01
CA TYR A 96 5.12 13.07 -12.06
C TYR A 96 5.26 13.88 -10.76
N TRP A 97 6.47 13.98 -10.19
CA TRP A 97 6.70 14.72 -8.95
C TRP A 97 6.50 16.23 -9.08
N LYS A 98 6.48 16.77 -10.30
CA LYS A 98 6.14 18.18 -10.58
C LYS A 98 4.64 18.43 -10.69
N THR A 99 3.82 17.38 -10.74
CA THR A 99 2.36 17.51 -10.74
C THR A 99 1.83 17.80 -9.33
N PRO A 100 0.63 18.41 -9.19
CA PRO A 100 0.00 18.59 -7.89
C PRO A 100 -0.21 17.28 -7.12
N GLU A 101 -0.51 16.18 -7.83
CA GLU A 101 -0.69 14.86 -7.23
C GLU A 101 0.62 14.27 -6.71
N GLY A 102 1.69 14.33 -7.51
CA GLY A 102 3.01 13.88 -7.09
C GLY A 102 3.54 14.66 -5.88
N ALA A 103 3.37 15.99 -5.89
CA ALA A 103 3.75 16.84 -4.77
C ALA A 103 2.97 16.49 -3.49
N ALA A 104 1.65 16.26 -3.60
CA ALA A 104 0.83 15.86 -2.45
C ALA A 104 1.23 14.49 -1.89
N LEU A 105 1.49 13.50 -2.76
CA LEU A 105 1.97 12.18 -2.35
C LEU A 105 3.31 12.25 -1.63
N GLN A 106 4.26 13.00 -2.20
CA GLN A 106 5.58 13.19 -1.61
C GLN A 106 5.47 13.87 -0.24
N LYS A 107 4.62 14.90 -0.14
CA LYS A 107 4.39 15.60 1.13
C LYS A 107 3.81 14.66 2.20
N ALA A 108 2.77 13.89 1.86
CA ALA A 108 2.13 12.97 2.80
C ALA A 108 3.12 11.93 3.35
N GLN A 109 4.01 11.40 2.49
CA GLN A 109 5.07 10.50 2.90
C GLN A 109 6.08 11.18 3.84
N LEU A 110 6.55 12.39 3.50
CA LEU A 110 7.51 13.13 4.33
C LEU A 110 6.92 13.50 5.69
N ASP A 111 5.67 13.94 5.73
CA ASP A 111 4.97 14.25 6.98
C ASP A 111 4.84 12.99 7.86
N LEU A 112 4.53 11.82 7.27
CA LEU A 112 4.49 10.54 7.98
C LEU A 112 5.87 10.13 8.52
N ILE A 113 6.95 10.31 7.76
CA ILE A 113 8.30 10.04 8.25
C ILE A 113 8.66 10.98 9.40
N ALA A 114 8.26 12.26 9.31
CA ALA A 114 8.61 13.28 10.28
C ALA A 114 8.01 13.06 11.67
N VAL A 115 6.93 12.27 11.80
CA VAL A 115 6.33 11.96 13.11
C VAL A 115 7.03 10.82 13.86
N CYS A 116 8.00 10.13 13.25
CA CYS A 116 8.75 9.04 13.86
C CYS A 116 10.17 9.44 14.30
N LYS A 117 10.36 10.72 14.67
CA LYS A 117 11.64 11.28 15.12
C LYS A 117 12.04 10.80 16.51
#